data_AF-A0A246FPZ9-F1
#
_entry.id   AF-A0A246FPZ9-F1
#
_cell.length_a   1.000
_cell.length_b   1.000
_cell.length_c   1.000
_cell.angle_alpha   90.00
_cell.angle_beta   90.00
_cell.angle_gamma   90.00
#
_symmetry.space_group_name_H-M   'P 1'
#
loop_
_entity.id
_entity.type
_entity.pdbx_description
1 polymer ?
#
loop_
_entity_poly.entity_id
_entity_poly.type
_entity_poly.pdbx_seq_one_letter_code
_entity_poly.pdbx_strand_id
1 'polypeptide(L)'
;MLVLLLALPSPAAKPNGISQVQVARRFLLAIIHHKWKEAYRYLTPTARQQQSEKQFRQAAQLLAVPAREYGPVLDLYKLGYRLRDAATPEPFVAFTYRADTLQPRPHIQLDVTFRDSTARQIQSFRLVKLAH
;
A
#
# COMPACT_ATOMS: atom_id res chain seq x y z
N MET A 1 -14.79 -14.69 -54.45
CA MET A 1 -15.51 -14.26 -53.22
C MET A 1 -14.47 -13.84 -52.19
N LEU A 2 -14.52 -12.59 -51.73
CA LEU A 2 -13.60 -12.02 -50.74
C LEU A 2 -14.20 -12.26 -49.34
N VAL A 3 -13.55 -13.05 -48.50
CA VAL A 3 -13.97 -13.27 -47.10
C VAL A 3 -13.40 -12.14 -46.25
N LEU A 4 -14.26 -11.20 -45.87
CA LEU A 4 -13.95 -10.10 -44.96
C LEU A 4 -13.95 -10.65 -43.52
N LEU A 5 -12.76 -10.92 -42.97
CA LEU A 5 -12.59 -11.27 -41.56
C LEU A 5 -12.82 -10.02 -40.70
N LEU A 6 -14.03 -9.90 -40.16
CA LEU A 6 -14.36 -8.92 -39.12
C LEU A 6 -13.55 -9.22 -37.85
N ALA A 7 -12.55 -8.38 -37.57
CA ALA A 7 -11.89 -8.35 -36.28
C ALA A 7 -12.90 -7.89 -35.22
N LEU A 8 -13.48 -8.84 -34.50
CA LEU A 8 -14.32 -8.56 -33.33
C LEU A 8 -13.44 -7.91 -32.26
N PRO A 9 -13.85 -6.77 -31.67
CA PRO A 9 -13.13 -6.19 -30.54
C PRO A 9 -13.19 -7.18 -29.37
N SER A 10 -12.04 -7.73 -28.99
CA SER A 10 -11.90 -8.52 -27.78
C SER A 10 -12.42 -7.69 -26.59
N PRO A 11 -13.35 -8.20 -25.78
CA PRO A 11 -13.78 -7.49 -24.58
C PRO A 11 -12.56 -7.31 -23.68
N ALA A 12 -12.16 -6.06 -23.45
CA ALA A 12 -11.11 -5.74 -22.50
C ALA A 12 -11.48 -6.39 -21.16
N ALA A 13 -10.63 -7.27 -20.67
CA ALA A 13 -10.84 -7.97 -19.40
C ALA A 13 -11.07 -6.91 -18.31
N LYS A 14 -12.29 -6.88 -17.74
CA LYS A 14 -12.59 -6.03 -16.59
C LYS A 14 -11.61 -6.41 -15.47
N PRO A 15 -10.87 -5.46 -14.87
CA PRO A 15 -10.02 -5.78 -13.73
C PRO A 15 -10.91 -6.18 -12.55
N ASN A 16 -11.18 -7.48 -12.40
CA ASN A 16 -12.11 -8.06 -11.42
C ASN A 16 -11.50 -8.17 -10.00
N GLY A 17 -10.48 -7.38 -9.67
CA GLY A 17 -9.79 -7.44 -8.38
C GLY A 17 -9.54 -6.06 -7.79
N ILE A 18 -9.58 -5.96 -6.46
CA ILE A 18 -9.21 -4.73 -5.74
C ILE A 18 -7.79 -4.29 -6.13
N SER A 19 -7.54 -2.99 -6.28
CA SER A 19 -6.21 -2.47 -6.66
C SER A 19 -5.24 -2.47 -5.47
N GLN A 20 -3.93 -2.34 -5.74
CA GLN A 20 -2.92 -2.20 -4.68
C GLN A 20 -3.17 -0.96 -3.80
N VAL A 21 -3.66 0.12 -4.39
CA VAL A 21 -4.07 1.33 -3.65
C VAL A 21 -5.19 1.00 -2.66
N GLN A 22 -6.21 0.27 -3.09
CA GLN A 22 -7.32 -0.14 -2.22
C GLN A 22 -6.85 -1.10 -1.12
N VAL A 23 -5.97 -2.06 -1.44
CA VAL A 23 -5.38 -2.99 -0.46
C VAL A 23 -4.58 -2.22 0.59
N ALA A 24 -3.64 -1.37 0.16
CA ALA A 24 -2.79 -0.59 1.05
C ALA A 24 -3.61 0.32 1.96
N ARG A 25 -4.65 0.99 1.42
CA ARG A 25 -5.53 1.83 2.23
C ARG A 25 -6.26 1.04 3.32
N ARG A 26 -6.84 -0.12 2.98
CA ARG A 26 -7.54 -0.97 3.96
C ARG A 26 -6.60 -1.47 5.05
N PHE A 27 -5.39 -1.88 4.68
CA PHE A 27 -4.35 -2.27 5.62
C PHE A 27 -3.98 -1.14 6.58
N LEU A 28 -3.71 0.06 6.08
CA LEU A 28 -3.33 1.21 6.90
C LEU A 28 -4.49 1.65 7.81
N LEU A 29 -5.73 1.64 7.32
CA LEU A 29 -6.90 1.91 8.15
C LEU A 29 -7.07 0.85 9.25
N ALA A 30 -6.85 -0.42 8.96
CA ALA A 30 -6.86 -1.46 9.99
C ALA A 30 -5.80 -1.21 11.08
N ILE A 31 -4.60 -0.73 10.71
CA ILE A 31 -3.55 -0.32 11.67
C ILE A 31 -4.01 0.87 12.52
N ILE A 32 -4.52 1.93 11.88
CA ILE A 32 -4.95 3.16 12.56
C ILE A 32 -6.09 2.87 13.54
N HIS A 33 -7.02 1.99 13.17
CA HIS A 33 -8.12 1.54 14.03
C HIS A 33 -7.75 0.38 14.97
N HIS A 34 -6.46 0.08 15.13
CA HIS A 34 -5.95 -0.94 16.05
C HIS A 34 -6.48 -2.37 15.80
N LYS A 35 -6.92 -2.66 14.56
CA LYS A 35 -7.37 -3.99 14.13
C LYS A 35 -6.18 -4.86 13.73
N TRP A 36 -5.30 -5.15 14.69
CA TRP A 36 -3.99 -5.77 14.45
C TRP A 36 -4.07 -7.12 13.72
N LYS A 37 -4.98 -8.00 14.15
CA LYS A 37 -5.21 -9.30 13.51
C LYS A 37 -5.70 -9.18 12.07
N GLU A 38 -6.47 -8.14 11.75
CA GLU A 38 -6.91 -7.85 10.39
C GLU A 38 -5.75 -7.33 9.55
N ALA A 39 -5.03 -6.33 10.05
CA ALA A 39 -3.86 -5.78 9.37
C ALA A 39 -2.78 -6.85 9.11
N TYR A 40 -2.51 -7.74 10.07
CA TYR A 40 -1.53 -8.80 9.94
C TYR A 40 -1.87 -9.80 8.81
N ARG A 41 -3.16 -10.03 8.54
CA ARG A 41 -3.61 -10.93 7.45
C ARG A 41 -3.32 -10.40 6.05
N TYR A 42 -3.04 -9.10 5.90
CA TYR A 42 -2.63 -8.52 4.61
C TYR A 42 -1.19 -8.86 4.25
N LEU A 43 -0.35 -9.28 5.22
CA LEU A 43 1.04 -9.61 4.96
C LEU A 43 1.19 -10.90 4.15
N THR A 44 2.22 -10.95 3.31
CA THR A 44 2.60 -12.19 2.61
C THR A 44 2.92 -13.31 3.60
N PRO A 45 2.82 -14.60 3.21
CA PRO A 45 3.27 -15.72 4.03
C PRO A 45 4.72 -15.54 4.50
N THR A 46 5.61 -15.15 3.61
CA THR A 46 7.03 -14.90 3.93
C THR A 46 7.20 -13.80 4.98
N ALA A 47 6.49 -12.68 4.86
CA ALA A 47 6.54 -11.61 5.86
C ALA A 47 6.01 -12.07 7.23
N ARG A 48 4.98 -12.93 7.27
CA ARG A 48 4.44 -13.53 8.50
C ARG A 48 5.33 -14.62 9.10
N GLN A 49 6.21 -15.22 8.31
CA GLN A 49 7.23 -16.14 8.82
C GLN A 49 8.42 -15.39 9.44
N GLN A 50 8.73 -14.20 8.91
CA GLN A 50 9.86 -13.38 9.38
C GLN A 50 9.58 -12.62 10.68
N GLN A 51 8.31 -12.35 11.00
CA GLN A 51 7.93 -11.66 12.23
C GLN A 51 6.66 -12.25 12.82
N SER A 52 6.63 -12.40 14.14
CA SER A 52 5.42 -12.75 14.88
C SER A 52 4.39 -11.62 14.84
N GLU A 53 3.12 -11.93 15.10
CA GLU A 53 2.05 -10.92 15.22
C GLU A 53 2.38 -9.85 16.28
N LYS A 54 3.08 -10.23 17.36
CA LYS A 54 3.53 -9.30 18.41
C LYS A 54 4.55 -8.29 17.88
N GLN A 55 5.55 -8.75 17.13
CA GLN A 55 6.57 -7.89 16.50
C GLN A 55 5.93 -6.99 15.44
N PHE A 56 5.02 -7.55 14.63
CA PHE A 56 4.22 -6.77 13.67
C PHE A 56 3.47 -5.64 14.38
N ARG A 57 2.76 -5.94 15.48
CA ARG A 57 2.01 -4.92 16.23
C ARG A 57 2.92 -3.80 16.73
N GLN A 58 4.10 -4.14 17.26
CA GLN A 58 5.07 -3.13 17.71
C GLN A 58 5.51 -2.20 16.57
N ALA A 59 5.82 -2.75 15.40
CA ALA A 59 6.17 -1.97 14.21
C ALA A 59 4.98 -1.14 13.68
N ALA A 60 3.79 -1.74 13.59
CA ALA A 60 2.57 -1.10 13.10
C ALA A 60 2.09 0.02 14.03
N GLN A 61 2.37 -0.07 15.34
CA GLN A 61 2.04 0.98 16.30
C GLN A 61 2.67 2.32 15.91
N LEU A 62 3.89 2.32 15.36
CA LEU A 62 4.56 3.54 14.90
C LEU A 62 3.79 4.26 13.80
N LEU A 63 3.07 3.52 12.94
CA LEU A 63 2.24 4.10 11.90
C LEU A 63 0.93 4.66 12.47
N ALA A 64 0.41 4.08 13.55
CA ALA A 64 -0.87 4.49 14.16
C ALA A 64 -0.74 5.73 15.07
N VAL A 65 0.44 5.96 15.68
CA VAL A 65 0.66 7.07 16.61
C VAL A 65 0.31 8.45 16.00
N PRO A 66 0.77 8.80 14.79
CA PRO A 66 0.48 10.11 14.20
C PRO A 66 -1.02 10.36 13.93
N ALA A 67 -1.85 9.32 13.85
CA ALA A 67 -3.29 9.50 13.68
C ALA A 67 -3.97 10.24 14.85
N ARG A 68 -3.32 10.31 16.03
CA ARG A 68 -3.80 11.12 17.16
C ARG A 68 -3.66 12.62 16.89
N GLU A 69 -2.64 13.01 16.14
CA GLU A 69 -2.33 14.41 15.82
C GLU A 69 -3.03 14.84 14.53
N TYR A 70 -2.91 14.03 13.46
CA TYR A 70 -3.42 14.39 12.14
C TYR A 70 -4.81 13.83 11.81
N GLY A 71 -5.42 13.10 12.75
CA GLY A 71 -6.67 12.37 12.54
C GLY A 71 -6.50 11.10 11.69
N PRO A 72 -7.56 10.31 11.48
CA PRO A 72 -7.47 8.99 10.84
C PRO A 72 -7.61 9.01 9.32
N VAL A 73 -7.89 10.17 8.72
CA VAL A 73 -8.17 10.26 7.28
C VAL A 73 -6.87 10.23 6.49
N LEU A 74 -6.79 9.30 5.55
CA LEU A 74 -5.63 9.11 4.68
C LEU A 74 -5.93 9.55 3.24
N ASP A 75 -4.98 10.28 2.67
CA ASP A 75 -4.93 10.64 1.26
C ASP A 75 -3.76 9.97 0.56
N LEU A 76 -3.97 9.57 -0.69
CA LEU A 76 -2.93 8.98 -1.53
C LEU A 76 -1.90 10.06 -1.84
N TYR A 77 -0.63 9.79 -1.54
CA TYR A 77 0.46 10.74 -1.74
C TYR A 77 1.32 10.38 -2.95
N LYS A 78 1.82 9.14 -3.02
CA LYS A 78 2.65 8.66 -4.12
C LYS A 78 2.32 7.21 -4.44
N LEU A 79 2.55 6.82 -5.69
CA LEU A 79 2.55 5.43 -6.13
C LEU A 79 3.61 5.28 -7.21
N GLY A 80 4.26 4.12 -7.28
CA GLY A 80 5.31 3.90 -8.26
C GLY A 80 6.18 2.71 -7.94
N TYR A 81 7.42 2.74 -8.41
CA TYR A 81 8.39 1.67 -8.20
C TYR A 81 9.65 2.21 -7.50
N ARG A 82 10.23 1.42 -6.60
CA ARG A 82 11.56 1.65 -6.06
C ARG A 82 12.59 0.89 -6.89
N LEU A 83 13.62 1.59 -7.33
CA LEU A 83 14.66 1.07 -8.21
C LEU A 83 15.99 0.79 -7.46
N ARG A 84 15.95 0.60 -6.13
CA ARG A 84 17.12 0.57 -5.22
C ARG A 84 18.13 -0.53 -5.58
N ASP A 85 19.02 -0.29 -6.54
CA ASP A 85 20.08 -1.20 -7.04
C ASP A 85 19.64 -2.66 -7.26
N ALA A 86 18.34 -2.90 -7.29
CA ALA A 86 17.73 -4.21 -7.27
C ALA A 86 17.45 -4.59 -8.71
N ALA A 87 17.76 -5.85 -9.05
CA ALA A 87 17.44 -6.41 -10.35
C ALA A 87 15.93 -6.38 -10.67
N THR A 88 15.07 -6.13 -9.67
CA THR A 88 13.61 -6.09 -9.83
C THR A 88 13.02 -4.85 -9.14
N PRO A 89 12.37 -3.95 -9.89
CA PRO A 89 11.65 -2.81 -9.32
C PRO A 89 10.55 -3.24 -8.34
N GLU A 90 10.49 -2.61 -7.17
CA GLU A 90 9.47 -2.92 -6.16
C GLU A 90 8.32 -1.91 -6.20
N PRO A 91 7.08 -2.34 -6.56
CA PRO A 91 5.93 -1.45 -6.52
C PRO A 91 5.58 -1.02 -5.10
N PHE A 92 5.21 0.24 -4.95
CA PHE A 92 4.78 0.80 -3.68
C PHE A 92 3.61 1.76 -3.83
N VAL A 93 2.85 1.86 -2.74
CA VAL A 93 1.82 2.87 -2.54
C VAL A 93 2.12 3.58 -1.24
N ALA A 94 2.04 4.90 -1.27
CA ALA A 94 2.34 5.76 -0.16
C ALA A 94 1.15 6.67 0.14
N PHE A 95 0.72 6.70 1.39
CA PHE A 95 -0.31 7.60 1.89
C PHE A 95 0.30 8.65 2.82
N THR A 96 -0.44 9.70 3.07
CA THR A 96 -0.21 10.62 4.18
C THR A 96 -1.52 10.91 4.89
N TYR A 97 -1.46 11.52 6.06
CA TYR A 97 -2.64 11.97 6.78
C TYR A 97 -3.16 13.25 6.14
N ARG A 98 -4.48 13.37 5.96
CA ARG A 98 -5.08 14.55 5.31
C ARG A 98 -4.75 15.86 6.01
N ALA A 99 -4.71 15.88 7.35
CA ALA A 99 -4.35 17.11 8.05
C ALA A 99 -2.87 17.49 7.84
N ASP A 100 -2.00 16.53 7.54
CA ASP A 100 -0.59 16.76 7.22
C ASP A 100 -0.39 17.38 5.83
N THR A 101 -1.39 17.29 4.93
CA THR A 101 -1.34 17.94 3.60
C THR A 101 -1.77 19.39 3.62
N LEU A 102 -2.18 19.96 4.77
CA LEU A 102 -2.48 21.39 4.90
C LEU A 102 -1.22 22.26 4.82
N GLN A 103 -0.05 21.64 4.87
CA GLN A 103 1.25 22.27 4.74
C GLN A 103 1.78 22.09 3.30
N PRO A 104 2.73 22.93 2.84
CA PRO A 104 3.26 22.84 1.48
C PRO A 104 3.80 21.45 1.09
N ARG A 105 4.25 20.68 2.09
CA ARG A 105 4.65 19.28 1.95
C ARG A 105 4.24 18.51 3.20
N PRO A 106 3.80 17.25 3.08
CA PRO A 106 3.54 16.41 4.24
C PRO A 106 4.84 16.12 4.99
N HIS A 107 4.78 16.03 6.31
CA HIS A 107 5.88 15.63 7.18
C HIS A 107 6.05 14.12 7.23
N ILE A 108 4.98 13.37 6.96
CA ILE A 108 4.91 11.94 7.16
C ILE A 108 4.38 11.24 5.92
N GLN A 109 5.00 10.11 5.60
CA GLN A 109 4.55 9.18 4.57
C GLN A 109 4.40 7.77 5.17
N LEU A 110 3.25 7.16 4.90
CA LEU A 110 2.92 5.78 5.23
C LEU A 110 3.15 4.91 4.00
N ASP A 111 4.27 4.20 3.97
CA ASP A 111 4.69 3.40 2.83
C ASP A 111 4.21 1.95 2.95
N VAL A 112 3.69 1.42 1.84
CA VAL A 112 3.34 0.01 1.66
C VAL A 112 3.99 -0.51 0.38
N THR A 113 4.72 -1.61 0.46
CA THR A 113 5.45 -2.21 -0.66
C THR A 113 4.86 -3.58 -1.01
N PHE A 114 4.83 -3.86 -2.30
CA PHE A 114 4.36 -5.10 -2.89
C PHE A 114 5.50 -5.79 -3.64
N ARG A 115 5.40 -7.11 -3.76
CA ARG A 115 6.38 -7.92 -4.49
C ARG A 115 6.41 -7.62 -6.00
N ASP A 116 5.25 -7.38 -6.58
CA ASP A 116 5.06 -7.08 -8.00
C ASP A 116 3.74 -6.29 -8.18
N SER A 117 3.44 -5.82 -9.39
CA SER A 117 2.27 -4.96 -9.67
C SER A 117 0.92 -5.69 -9.58
N THR A 118 0.95 -7.02 -9.62
CA THR A 118 -0.25 -7.88 -9.54
C THR A 118 -0.52 -8.36 -8.11
N ALA A 119 0.47 -8.28 -7.23
CA ALA A 119 0.34 -8.71 -5.84
C ALA A 119 -0.75 -7.94 -5.09
N ARG A 120 -1.47 -8.66 -4.22
CA ARG A 120 -2.51 -8.13 -3.32
C ARG A 120 -2.21 -8.41 -1.84
N GLN A 121 -1.04 -8.94 -1.56
CA GLN A 121 -0.49 -9.08 -0.22
C GLN A 121 0.72 -8.17 -0.07
N ILE A 122 0.88 -7.64 1.13
CA ILE A 122 1.87 -6.63 1.48
C ILE A 122 3.17 -7.33 1.87
N GLN A 123 4.26 -6.94 1.20
CA GLN A 123 5.59 -7.46 1.49
C GLN A 123 6.23 -6.71 2.66
N SER A 124 6.14 -5.38 2.66
CA SER A 124 6.67 -4.55 3.74
C SER A 124 5.89 -3.25 3.89
N PHE A 125 6.04 -2.61 5.04
CA PHE A 125 5.45 -1.31 5.34
C PHE A 125 6.39 -0.52 6.24
N ARG A 126 6.28 0.80 6.22
CA ARG A 126 7.10 1.68 7.08
C ARG A 126 6.49 3.07 7.23
N LEU A 127 6.86 3.72 8.32
CA LEU A 127 6.71 5.16 8.50
C LEU A 127 7.96 5.85 7.93
N VAL A 128 7.78 6.84 7.07
CA VAL A 128 8.86 7.68 6.56
C VAL A 128 8.63 9.10 7.05
N LYS A 129 9.59 9.64 7.79
CA LYS A 129 9.65 11.07 8.08
C LYS A 129 10.25 11.76 6.86
N LEU A 130 9.53 12.72 6.30
CA LEU A 130 10.00 13.54 5.21
C LEU A 130 10.72 14.73 5.83
N ALA A 131 12.04 14.81 5.63
CA ALA A 131 12.85 15.93 6.11
C ALA A 131 12.54 17.18 5.28
N HIS A 132 12.56 18.33 5.95
CA HIS A 132 12.57 19.65 5.30
C HIS A 132 14.00 20.05 4.93
#